data_AF-A0A8B3LDM1-F1
#
_entry.id   AF-A0A8B3LDM1-F1
#
_cell.length_a   1.000
_cell.length_b   1.000
_cell.length_c   1.000
_cell.angle_alpha   90.00
_cell.angle_beta   90.00
_cell.angle_gamma   90.00
#
_symmetry.space_group_name_H-M   'P 1'
#
loop_
_entity.id
_entity.type
_entity.pdbx_description
1 polymer ?
#
loop_
_entity_poly.entity_id
_entity_poly.type
_entity_poly.pdbx_seq_one_letter_code
_entity_poly.pdbx_strand_id
1 'polypeptide(L)' 'MKLYRFLSGPDDSTFCHKVTAALNKGWHLFGSPTYAYDKTTKSMRCGQAVVKDIEGQEYTSDTKLSDW' A
#
# COMPACT_ATOMS: atom_id res chain seq x y z
N MET A 1 3.76 4.51 -16.94
CA MET A 1 2.68 3.70 -16.33
C MET A 1 2.23 4.28 -14.99
N LYS A 2 1.01 3.91 -14.55
CA LYS A 2 0.51 4.23 -13.20
C LYS A 2 0.46 2.95 -12.37
N LEU A 3 1.24 2.91 -11.29
CA LEU A 3 1.27 1.79 -10.36
C LEU A 3 0.24 1.98 -9.26
N TYR A 4 -0.33 0.87 -8.81
CA TYR A 4 -1.25 0.79 -7.68
C TYR A 4 -0.76 -0.30 -6.72
N ARG A 5 -0.77 -0.02 -5.42
CA ARG A 5 -0.51 -1.02 -4.38
C ARG A 5 -1.50 -0.85 -3.24
N PHE A 6 -2.07 -1.97 -2.80
CA PHE A 6 -2.92 -2.00 -1.62
C PHE A 6 -2.12 -2.51 -0.42
N LEU A 7 -1.79 -1.60 0.49
CA LEU A 7 -1.10 -1.95 1.74
C LEU A 7 -2.13 -2.42 2.74
N SER A 8 -1.93 -3.60 3.33
CA SER A 8 -2.74 -4.05 4.46
C SER A 8 -1.86 -4.55 5.61
N GLY A 9 -2.39 -4.50 6.82
CA GLY A 9 -1.68 -4.89 8.03
C GLY A 9 -2.59 -4.87 9.26
N PRO A 10 -2.09 -5.35 10.42
CA PRO A 10 -2.74 -5.12 11.70
C PRO A 10 -2.82 -3.62 12.04
N ASP A 11 -3.78 -3.25 12.89
CA ASP A 11 -3.89 -1.90 13.46
C ASP A 11 -2.83 -1.65 14.54
N ASP A 12 -1.58 -1.53 14.09
CA ASP A 12 -0.42 -1.24 14.93
C ASP A 12 0.63 -0.42 14.18
N SER A 13 1.75 -0.12 14.85
CA SER A 13 2.85 0.68 14.29
C SER A 13 3.48 0.04 13.05
N THR A 14 3.41 -1.27 12.87
CA THR A 14 3.97 -1.95 11.69
C THR A 14 3.27 -1.51 10.41
N PHE A 15 1.95 -1.25 10.48
CA PHE A 15 1.21 -0.70 9.35
C PHE A 15 1.59 0.76 9.08
N CYS A 16 1.71 1.58 10.13
CA CYS A 16 2.18 2.97 10.00
C CYS A 16 3.56 3.05 9.34
N HIS A 17 4.51 2.20 9.75
CA HIS A 17 5.83 2.11 9.12
C HIS A 17 5.75 1.66 7.66
N LYS A 18 4.86 0.72 7.32
CA LYS A 18 4.66 0.26 5.93
C LYS A 18 4.16 1.37 5.01
N VAL A 19 3.18 2.16 5.46
CA VAL A 19 2.67 3.32 4.71
C VAL A 19 3.76 4.38 4.60
N THR A 20 4.43 4.71 5.70
CA THR A 20 5.53 5.70 5.72
C THR A 20 6.65 5.33 4.75
N ALA A 21 7.05 4.05 4.70
CA ALA A 21 8.07 3.57 3.77
C ALA A 21 7.64 3.73 2.30
N ALA A 22 6.37 3.50 1.97
CA ALA A 22 5.85 3.74 0.61
C ALA A 22 5.90 5.23 0.26
N LEU A 23 5.46 6.11 1.16
CA LEU A 23 5.50 7.56 0.95
C LEU A 23 6.93 8.07 0.69
N ASN A 24 7.90 7.58 1.47
CA ASN A 24 9.32 7.95 1.28
C ASN A 24 9.95 7.36 0.01
N LYS A 25 9.30 6.36 -0.60
CA LYS A 25 9.65 5.86 -1.94
C LYS A 25 8.95 6.63 -3.06
N GLY A 26 8.27 7.74 -2.77
CA GLY A 26 7.57 8.54 -3.78
C GLY A 26 6.23 7.96 -4.20
N TRP A 27 5.62 7.11 -3.38
CA TRP A 27 4.21 6.75 -3.54
C TRP A 27 3.32 7.83 -2.93
N HIS A 28 2.09 7.95 -3.44
CA HIS A 28 1.08 8.88 -2.96
C HIS A 28 -0.12 8.13 -2.41
N LEU A 29 -0.74 8.64 -1.34
CA LEU A 29 -1.98 8.08 -0.80
C LEU A 29 -3.10 8.25 -1.83
N PHE A 30 -3.90 7.19 -2.01
CA PHE A 30 -5.12 7.24 -2.81
C PHE A 30 -6.34 7.01 -1.93
N GLY A 31 -7.11 8.07 -1.72
CA GLY A 31 -8.32 8.04 -0.88
C GLY A 31 -8.02 7.84 0.61
N SER A 32 -9.10 7.61 1.36
CA SER A 32 -9.04 7.36 2.81
C SER A 32 -8.62 5.92 3.12
N PRO A 33 -7.98 5.67 4.28
CA PRO A 33 -7.71 4.31 4.74
C PRO A 33 -9.02 3.54 5.00
N THR A 34 -8.93 2.22 4.99
CA THR A 34 -10.03 1.31 5.31
C THR A 34 -9.72 0.48 6.54
N TYR A 35 -10.76 0.10 7.26
CA TYR A 35 -10.68 -0.76 8.44
C TYR A 35 -11.63 -1.94 8.30
N ALA A 36 -11.19 -3.12 8.76
CA ALA A 36 -12.02 -4.30 8.86
C ALA A 36 -11.65 -5.12 10.10
N TYR A 37 -12.64 -5.67 10.79
CA TYR A 37 -12.40 -6.60 11.89
C TYR A 37 -12.12 -8.01 11.34
N ASP A 38 -10.99 -8.59 11.72
CA ASP A 38 -10.63 -9.97 11.40
C ASP A 38 -11.06 -10.91 12.54
N LYS A 39 -12.05 -11.76 12.25
CA LYS A 39 -12.62 -12.72 13.21
C LYS A 39 -11.64 -13.83 13.60
N THR A 40 -10.68 -14.16 12.73
CA THR A 40 -9.71 -15.23 12.96
C THR A 40 -8.64 -14.77 13.93
N THR A 41 -8.05 -13.60 13.68
CA THR A 41 -7.02 -13.02 14.56
C THR A 41 -7.60 -12.21 15.71
N LYS A 42 -8.92 -11.98 15.73
CA LYS A 42 -9.66 -11.15 16.69
C LYS A 42 -9.09 -9.73 16.80
N SER A 43 -8.64 -9.16 15.68
CA SER A 43 -7.96 -7.87 15.64
C SER A 43 -8.52 -6.98 14.53
N MET A 44 -8.26 -5.67 14.63
CA MET A 44 -8.53 -4.72 13.54
C MET A 44 -7.42 -4.81 12.48
N ARG A 45 -7.85 -4.77 11.22
CA ARG A 45 -6.97 -4.73 10.04
C ARG A 45 -7.13 -3.39 9.35
N CYS A 46 -6.01 -2.80 8.97
CA CYS A 46 -5.93 -1.58 8.20
C CYS A 46 -5.69 -1.88 6.72
N GLY A 47 -6.20 -1.00 5.87
CA GLY A 47 -5.93 -0.95 4.44
C GLY A 47 -5.62 0.48 4.00
N GLN A 48 -4.64 0.65 3.11
CA GLN A 48 -4.36 1.94 2.46
C GLN A 48 -3.92 1.69 1.02
N ALA A 49 -4.66 2.27 0.08
CA ALA A 49 -4.24 2.32 -1.31
C ALA A 49 -3.16 3.39 -1.52
N VAL A 50 -2.15 3.05 -2.30
CA VAL A 50 -1.12 3.98 -2.75
C VAL A 50 -0.94 3.86 -4.26
N VAL A 51 -0.64 5.00 -4.89
CA VAL A 51 -0.39 5.09 -6.33
C VAL A 51 0.94 5.77 -6.60
N LYS A 52 1.58 5.45 -7.72
CA LYS A 52 2.82 6.08 -8.16
C LYS A 52 2.85 6.17 -9.68
N ASP A 53 3.15 7.36 -10.18
CA ASP A 53 3.33 7.60 -11.61
C ASP A 53 4.81 7.35 -11.99
N ILE A 54 5.04 6.54 -13.01
CA ILE A 54 6.37 6.20 -13.54
C ILE A 54 6.43 6.58 -15.01
N GLU A 55 7.35 7.46 -15.37
CA GLU A 55 7.56 7.89 -16.74
C GLU A 55 8.35 6.86 -17.56
N GLY A 56 8.07 6.78 -18.87
CA GLY A 56 8.87 5.99 -19.82
C GLY A 56 8.81 4.48 -19.67
N GLN A 57 7.86 3.95 -18.87
CA GLN A 57 7.70 2.50 -18.67
C GLN A 57 6.26 2.06 -18.85
N GLU A 58 6.10 0.88 -19.44
CA GLU A 58 4.85 0.16 -19.58
C GLU A 58 4.71 -0.88 -18.46
N TYR A 59 3.48 -1.10 -18.01
CA TYR A 59 3.20 -2.12 -17.01
C TYR A 59 3.27 -3.52 -17.63
N THR A 60 3.88 -4.45 -16.90
CA THR A 60 3.85 -5.88 -17.20
C THR A 60 3.48 -6.67 -15.94
N SER A 61 2.97 -7.89 -16.10
CA SER A 61 2.66 -8.78 -14.98
C SER A 61 3.88 -9.13 -14.12
N ASP A 62 5.09 -9.02 -14.69
CA ASP A 62 6.36 -9.27 -13.99
C ASP A 62 6.83 -8.07 -13.16
N THR A 63 6.14 -6.92 -13.24
CA THR A 63 6.53 -5.70 -12.52
C THR A 63 6.36 -5.89 -11.02
N LYS A 64 7.48 -5.96 -10.30
CA LYS A 64 7.49 -6.07 -8.84
C LYS A 64 7.22 -4.74 -8.16
N LEU A 65 5.97 -4.52 -7.75
CA LEU A 65 5.48 -3.28 -7.13
C LEU A 65 6.18 -2.89 -5.80
N SER A 66 6.95 -3.79 -5.18
CA SER A 66 7.72 -3.49 -3.95
C SER A 66 9.05 -2.79 -4.22
N ASP A 67 9.56 -2.92 -5.44
CA ASP A 67 10.89 -2.45 -5.84
C ASP A 67 10.85 -0.98 -6.26
N TRP A 68 9.65 -0.45 -6.45
CA TRP A 68 9.32 0.96 -6.68
C TRP A 68 9.00 1.70 -5.39
#